data_AF-A0A958LIM0-F1
#
_entry.id   AF-A0A958LIM0-F1
#
_cell.length_a   1.000
_cell.length_b   1.000
_cell.length_c   1.000
_cell.angle_alpha   90.00
_cell.angle_beta   90.00
_cell.angle_gamma   90.00
#
_symmetry.space_group_name_H-M   'P 1'
#
loop_
_entity.id
_entity.type
_entity.pdbx_description
1 polymer ?
#
loop_
_entity_poly.entity_id
_entity_poly.type
_entity_poly.pdbx_seq_one_letter_code
_entity_poly.pdbx_strand_id
1 'polypeptide(L)'
;MRRQLIAGGILVAMILFIQACGRRPEPQVSCHFVQNSQQQRVSWKGNLPVKLYLHSSVPVRDYLAIGMAIEEWTRILGREYFRIELTGVSGPSVPSQDGSSMIYWLHSWEAGRRNEQARTTVYWTGDRINEADVRVNAANFSLYSGDGTEIFSGVDVTSLMVHELGHVLGLAHITEKPSVMAVSLASGSLRRVPTKVDLEALQCEY
;
A
#
# COMPACT_ATOMS: atom_id res chain seq x y z
N MET A 1 -14.44 -51.80 69.33
CA MET A 1 -15.06 -51.93 67.99
C MET A 1 -15.06 -50.53 67.36
N ARG A 2 -14.22 -50.28 66.34
CA ARG A 2 -14.59 -50.19 64.89
C ARG A 2 -15.76 -49.22 64.65
N ARG A 3 -15.76 -48.22 63.76
CA ARG A 3 -14.89 -47.78 62.65
C ARG A 3 -15.31 -46.35 62.27
N GLN A 4 -14.33 -45.60 61.77
CA GLN A 4 -14.36 -44.46 60.84
C GLN A 4 -15.61 -44.28 59.95
N LEU A 5 -15.94 -43.03 59.56
CA LEU A 5 -16.38 -42.66 58.20
C LEU A 5 -16.24 -41.13 57.92
N ILE A 6 -15.20 -40.81 57.13
CA ILE A 6 -15.13 -39.88 55.98
C ILE A 6 -15.35 -38.38 56.22
N ALA A 7 -14.21 -37.69 56.39
CA ALA A 7 -13.99 -36.36 55.85
C ALA A 7 -13.86 -36.44 54.32
N GLY A 8 -14.60 -35.61 53.59
CA GLY A 8 -14.60 -35.59 52.13
C GLY A 8 -15.27 -34.34 51.56
N GLY A 9 -14.93 -33.17 52.11
CA GLY A 9 -15.36 -31.89 51.55
C GLY A 9 -14.50 -31.53 50.34
N ILE A 10 -15.08 -31.69 49.15
CA ILE A 10 -14.51 -31.29 47.86
C ILE A 10 -14.25 -29.77 47.90
N LEU A 11 -12.99 -29.36 48.04
CA LEU A 11 -12.59 -27.99 47.79
C LEU A 11 -12.47 -27.81 46.27
N VAL A 12 -13.54 -27.27 45.68
CA VAL A 12 -13.60 -26.85 44.28
C VAL A 12 -12.50 -25.82 44.05
N ALA A 13 -11.47 -26.21 43.31
CA ALA A 13 -10.46 -25.32 42.80
C ALA A 13 -11.12 -24.34 41.82
N MET A 14 -11.45 -23.13 42.29
CA MET A 14 -11.71 -21.98 41.42
C MET A 14 -10.38 -21.61 40.73
N ILE A 15 -10.10 -22.27 39.61
CA ILE A 15 -9.12 -21.76 38.64
C ILE A 15 -9.77 -20.54 38.01
N LEU A 16 -9.48 -19.38 38.60
CA LEU A 16 -9.77 -18.06 38.05
C LEU A 16 -9.22 -18.00 36.63
N PHE A 17 -10.13 -17.74 35.69
CA PHE A 17 -9.83 -17.39 34.31
C PHE A 17 -8.97 -16.11 34.29
N ILE A 18 -7.65 -16.26 34.29
CA ILE A 18 -6.75 -15.19 33.85
C ILE A 18 -6.96 -15.10 32.33
N GLN A 19 -7.98 -14.35 31.91
CA GLN A 19 -8.02 -13.85 30.54
C GLN A 19 -6.89 -12.84 30.42
N ALA A 20 -5.71 -13.34 30.03
CA ALA A 20 -4.59 -12.54 29.59
C ALA A 20 -4.98 -11.90 28.24
N CYS A 21 -5.84 -10.89 28.28
CA CYS A 21 -5.97 -9.93 27.20
C CYS A 21 -4.60 -9.25 27.07
N GLY A 22 -3.82 -9.62 26.04
CA GLY A 22 -2.52 -9.02 25.78
C GLY A 22 -2.61 -7.49 25.79
N ARG A 23 -1.63 -6.83 26.41
CA ARG A 23 -1.58 -5.36 26.49
C ARG A 23 -1.67 -4.77 25.07
N ARG A 24 -2.61 -3.87 24.84
CA ARG A 24 -2.73 -3.17 23.56
C ARG A 24 -1.46 -2.35 23.32
N PRO A 25 -0.92 -2.32 22.09
CA PRO A 25 0.22 -1.49 21.76
C PRO A 25 -0.15 -0.01 21.95
N GLU A 26 0.84 0.81 22.33
CA GLU A 26 0.63 2.24 22.49
C GLU A 26 0.43 2.91 21.13
N PRO A 27 -0.58 3.78 20.97
CA PRO A 27 -0.81 4.50 19.73
C PRO A 27 0.43 5.22 19.20
N GLN A 28 0.63 5.15 17.89
CA GLN A 28 1.71 5.85 17.20
C GLN A 28 1.18 7.14 16.58
N VAL A 29 2.07 8.13 16.44
CA VAL A 29 1.82 9.24 15.51
C VAL A 29 1.79 8.69 14.08
N SER A 30 0.86 9.15 13.25
CA SER A 30 0.69 8.60 11.89
C SER A 30 1.92 8.82 11.03
N CYS A 31 2.59 9.98 11.17
CA CYS A 31 3.68 10.40 10.30
C CYS A 31 3.36 10.21 8.81
N HIS A 32 2.12 10.54 8.43
CA HIS A 32 1.58 10.35 7.08
C HIS A 32 1.54 8.89 6.60
N PHE A 33 1.49 7.91 7.49
CA PHE A 33 1.13 6.52 7.15
C PHE A 33 -0.34 6.23 7.41
N VAL A 34 -0.88 5.28 6.66
CA VAL A 34 -2.12 4.58 7.01
C VAL A 34 -1.94 3.92 8.38
N GLN A 35 -2.97 4.02 9.24
CA GLN A 35 -2.96 3.39 10.55
C GLN A 35 -4.07 2.35 10.67
N ASN A 36 -3.79 1.27 11.42
CA ASN A 36 -4.79 0.27 11.75
C ASN A 36 -5.73 0.77 12.89
N SER A 37 -6.68 -0.06 13.30
CA SER A 37 -7.65 0.26 14.36
C SER A 37 -7.02 0.48 15.75
N GLN A 38 -5.76 0.09 15.93
CA GLN A 38 -4.97 0.30 17.15
C GLN A 38 -4.02 1.51 17.01
N GLN A 39 -4.19 2.33 15.96
CA GLN A 39 -3.36 3.50 15.67
C GLN A 39 -1.87 3.15 15.50
N GLN A 40 -1.56 1.94 15.01
CA GLN A 40 -0.21 1.57 14.59
C GLN A 40 -0.07 1.86 13.09
N ARG A 41 1.09 2.38 12.67
CA ARG A 41 1.40 2.59 11.25
C ARG A 41 1.51 1.25 10.52
N VAL A 42 0.83 1.16 9.39
CA VAL A 42 0.79 -0.03 8.53
C VAL A 42 1.91 0.07 7.50
N SER A 43 2.83 -0.89 7.48
CA SER A 43 4.02 -0.84 6.61
C SER A 43 4.54 -2.22 6.23
N TRP A 44 5.49 -2.31 5.30
CA TRP A 44 6.16 -3.58 4.96
C TRP A 44 7.12 -4.08 6.04
N LYS A 45 7.39 -3.26 7.06
CA LYS A 45 8.38 -3.54 8.12
C LYS A 45 9.74 -3.90 7.49
N GLY A 46 10.24 -5.12 7.72
CA GLY A 46 11.47 -5.63 7.13
C GLY A 46 11.30 -6.39 5.80
N ASN A 47 10.09 -6.50 5.26
CA ASN A 47 9.81 -7.28 4.04
C ASN A 47 9.96 -6.41 2.78
N LEU A 48 11.17 -5.89 2.57
CA LEU A 48 11.56 -5.11 1.41
C LEU A 48 12.67 -5.85 0.62
N PRO A 49 12.78 -5.65 -0.70
CA PRO A 49 11.92 -4.81 -1.54
C PRO A 49 10.53 -5.43 -1.78
N VAL A 50 9.53 -4.59 -2.02
CA VAL A 50 8.19 -5.01 -2.44
C VAL A 50 8.27 -5.61 -3.83
N LYS A 51 7.80 -6.85 -3.97
CA LYS A 51 7.73 -7.56 -5.24
C LYS A 51 6.48 -7.14 -5.99
N LEU A 52 6.66 -6.51 -7.14
CA LEU A 52 5.60 -6.02 -8.00
C LEU A 52 5.46 -6.90 -9.25
N TYR A 53 4.22 -7.12 -9.65
CA TYR A 53 3.86 -7.85 -10.86
C TYR A 53 3.09 -6.92 -11.80
N LEU A 54 3.40 -6.95 -13.10
CA LEU A 54 2.62 -6.21 -14.10
C LEU A 54 1.66 -7.16 -14.80
N HIS A 55 0.36 -6.94 -14.59
CA HIS A 55 -0.68 -7.69 -15.29
C HIS A 55 -0.62 -7.43 -16.81
N SER A 56 -1.06 -8.37 -17.62
CA SER A 56 -1.08 -8.27 -19.10
C SER A 56 -1.94 -7.12 -19.64
N SER A 57 -2.80 -6.54 -18.79
CA SER A 57 -3.53 -5.30 -19.10
C SER A 57 -2.64 -4.06 -19.20
N VAL A 58 -1.47 -4.05 -18.55
CA VAL A 58 -0.58 -2.89 -18.56
C VAL A 58 0.03 -2.76 -19.97
N PRO A 59 -0.14 -1.62 -20.67
CA PRO A 59 0.46 -1.44 -21.98
C PRO A 59 1.99 -1.48 -21.91
N VAL A 60 2.63 -2.18 -22.85
CA VAL A 60 4.11 -2.29 -22.90
C VAL A 60 4.79 -0.91 -22.96
N ARG A 61 4.16 0.08 -23.61
CA ARG A 61 4.67 1.47 -23.66
C ARG A 61 4.81 2.13 -22.28
N ASP A 62 4.08 1.66 -21.28
CA ASP A 62 4.04 2.24 -19.93
C ASP A 62 5.01 1.54 -18.97
N TYR A 63 5.64 0.43 -19.39
CA TYR A 63 6.61 -0.31 -18.55
C TYR A 63 7.80 0.57 -18.15
N LEU A 64 8.30 1.38 -19.08
CA LEU A 64 9.40 2.30 -18.80
C LEU A 64 8.98 3.37 -17.77
N ALA A 65 7.77 3.91 -17.88
CA ALA A 65 7.27 4.93 -16.96
C ALA A 65 7.10 4.40 -15.53
N ILE A 66 6.67 3.14 -15.38
CA ILE A 66 6.61 2.44 -14.09
C ILE A 66 8.03 2.21 -13.54
N GLY A 67 8.95 1.75 -14.39
CA GLY A 67 10.36 1.58 -14.03
C GLY A 67 11.01 2.87 -13.51
N MET A 68 10.77 3.99 -14.21
CA MET A 68 11.24 5.31 -13.77
C MET A 68 10.70 5.73 -12.39
N ALA A 69 9.43 5.41 -12.09
CA ALA A 69 8.86 5.70 -10.78
C ALA A 69 9.54 4.87 -9.66
N ILE A 70 9.84 3.61 -9.93
CA ILE A 70 10.60 2.73 -9.02
C ILE A 70 12.03 3.23 -8.82
N GLU A 71 12.69 3.60 -9.92
CA GLU A 71 14.04 4.15 -9.91
C GLU A 71 14.11 5.43 -9.10
N GLU A 72 13.09 6.29 -9.17
CA GLU A 72 13.08 7.53 -8.42
C GLU A 72 13.03 7.30 -6.90
N TRP A 73 12.15 6.41 -6.44
CA TRP A 73 12.13 6.00 -5.03
C TRP A 73 13.47 5.39 -4.61
N THR A 74 14.04 4.52 -5.44
CA THR A 74 15.35 3.89 -5.19
C THR A 74 16.48 4.91 -5.09
N ARG A 75 16.51 5.87 -6.03
CA ARG A 75 17.52 6.92 -6.12
C ARG A 75 17.51 7.83 -4.91
N ILE A 76 16.33 8.27 -4.48
CA ILE A 76 16.22 9.21 -3.36
C ILE A 76 16.48 8.51 -2.01
N LEU A 77 16.02 7.27 -1.85
CA LEU A 77 16.16 6.55 -0.59
C LEU A 77 17.51 5.80 -0.46
N GLY A 78 18.28 5.70 -1.55
CA GLY A 78 19.60 5.07 -1.57
C GLY A 78 19.57 3.55 -1.38
N ARG A 79 18.41 2.91 -1.51
CA ARG A 79 18.23 1.45 -1.47
C ARG A 79 17.00 1.02 -2.28
N GLU A 80 16.94 -0.25 -2.66
CA GLU A 80 15.81 -0.82 -3.40
C GLU A 80 14.59 -1.01 -2.49
N TYR A 81 13.46 -0.38 -2.84
CA TYR A 81 12.16 -0.56 -2.15
C TYR A 81 11.16 -1.35 -2.97
N PHE A 82 11.33 -1.41 -4.29
CA PHE A 82 10.46 -2.13 -5.19
C PHE A 82 11.28 -2.90 -6.20
N ARG A 83 10.73 -4.01 -6.66
CA ARG A 83 11.29 -4.80 -7.76
C ARG A 83 10.15 -5.33 -8.61
N ILE A 84 10.25 -5.19 -9.94
CA ILE A 84 9.36 -5.88 -10.86
C ILE A 84 9.86 -7.33 -10.98
N GLU A 85 9.07 -8.29 -10.51
CA GLU A 85 9.41 -9.72 -10.59
C GLU A 85 9.00 -10.31 -11.95
N LEU A 86 7.79 -9.98 -12.42
CA LEU A 86 7.28 -10.45 -13.72
C LEU A 86 6.42 -9.39 -14.39
N THR A 87 6.35 -9.48 -15.72
CA THR A 87 5.48 -8.65 -16.57
C THR A 87 4.61 -9.52 -17.46
N GLY A 88 3.49 -8.98 -17.95
CA GLY A 88 2.56 -9.73 -18.80
C GLY A 88 1.84 -10.87 -18.07
N VAL A 89 1.70 -10.78 -16.74
CA VAL A 89 1.01 -11.81 -15.95
C VAL A 89 -0.43 -11.91 -16.43
N SER A 90 -0.83 -13.10 -16.86
CA SER A 90 -2.17 -13.35 -17.41
C SER A 90 -3.15 -13.76 -16.32
N GLY A 91 -4.44 -13.46 -16.53
CA GLY A 91 -5.51 -13.81 -15.60
C GLY A 91 -6.68 -12.84 -15.72
N PRO A 92 -7.69 -12.96 -14.84
CA PRO A 92 -8.70 -11.94 -14.69
C PRO A 92 -8.08 -10.60 -14.29
N SER A 93 -8.48 -9.50 -14.94
CA SER A 93 -8.05 -8.14 -14.57
C SER A 93 -8.86 -7.62 -13.36
N VAL A 94 -8.89 -8.40 -12.29
CA VAL A 94 -9.62 -8.09 -11.08
C VAL A 94 -8.64 -8.26 -9.92
N PRO A 95 -8.38 -7.20 -9.13
CA PRO A 95 -7.56 -7.34 -7.94
C PRO A 95 -8.18 -8.35 -6.99
N SER A 96 -7.34 -9.18 -6.42
CA SER A 96 -7.73 -10.19 -5.45
C SER A 96 -6.65 -10.28 -4.40
N GLN A 97 -7.05 -10.46 -3.15
CA GLN A 97 -6.12 -10.70 -2.05
C GLN A 97 -5.46 -12.09 -2.19
N ASP A 98 -4.48 -12.20 -3.09
CA ASP A 98 -3.86 -13.45 -3.54
C ASP A 98 -2.39 -13.61 -3.12
N GLY A 99 -1.87 -12.65 -2.34
CA GLY A 99 -0.49 -12.59 -1.88
C GLY A 99 0.49 -11.96 -2.85
N SER A 100 0.04 -11.46 -4.00
CA SER A 100 0.88 -10.78 -5.00
C SER A 100 0.51 -9.30 -5.11
N SER A 101 1.51 -8.43 -5.05
CA SER A 101 1.28 -6.99 -5.28
C SER A 101 1.28 -6.71 -6.78
N MET A 102 0.11 -6.48 -7.39
CA MET A 102 -0.01 -6.39 -8.84
C MET A 102 -0.52 -5.02 -9.34
N ILE A 103 -0.02 -4.60 -10.49
CA ILE A 103 -0.43 -3.37 -11.18
C ILE A 103 -1.31 -3.71 -12.39
N TYR A 104 -2.46 -3.05 -12.50
CA TYR A 104 -3.49 -3.30 -13.52
C TYR A 104 -3.93 -2.01 -14.21
N TRP A 105 -4.25 -2.12 -15.51
CA TRP A 105 -4.93 -1.07 -16.27
C TRP A 105 -6.37 -1.55 -16.53
N LEU A 106 -7.35 -0.85 -15.99
CA LEU A 106 -8.75 -1.26 -16.11
C LEU A 106 -9.50 -0.40 -17.11
N HIS A 107 -10.16 -1.05 -18.07
CA HIS A 107 -11.04 -0.41 -19.06
C HIS A 107 -12.52 -0.37 -18.62
N SER A 108 -12.79 -0.76 -17.38
CA SER A 108 -14.04 -0.49 -16.68
C SER A 108 -13.72 0.00 -15.27
N TRP A 109 -14.57 0.85 -14.70
CA TRP A 109 -14.32 1.48 -13.41
C TRP A 109 -15.60 1.64 -12.60
N GLU A 110 -15.50 1.70 -11.27
CA GLU A 110 -16.68 1.81 -10.42
C GLU A 110 -17.43 3.12 -10.68
N ALA A 111 -18.76 3.05 -10.88
CA ALA A 111 -19.56 4.18 -11.34
C ALA A 111 -19.48 5.41 -10.41
N GLY A 112 -19.36 5.20 -9.09
CA GLY A 112 -19.21 6.28 -8.11
C GLY A 112 -17.79 6.83 -7.94
N ARG A 113 -16.81 6.31 -8.69
CA ARG A 113 -15.37 6.61 -8.54
C ARG A 113 -14.70 7.00 -9.84
N ARG A 114 -15.47 7.42 -10.85
CA ARG A 114 -14.97 7.77 -12.20
C ARG A 114 -13.90 8.88 -12.22
N ASN A 115 -13.82 9.67 -11.16
CA ASN A 115 -12.83 10.74 -11.02
C ASN A 115 -11.52 10.28 -10.35
N GLU A 116 -11.41 9.00 -9.95
CA GLU A 116 -10.16 8.42 -9.45
C GLU A 116 -9.30 7.99 -10.65
N GLN A 117 -8.10 8.56 -10.77
CA GLN A 117 -7.12 8.22 -11.84
C GLN A 117 -6.52 6.85 -11.62
N ALA A 118 -6.28 6.51 -10.36
CA ALA A 118 -5.82 5.22 -9.91
C ALA A 118 -6.28 4.99 -8.47
N ARG A 119 -6.03 3.78 -7.99
CA ARG A 119 -6.30 3.36 -6.63
C ARG A 119 -5.33 2.27 -6.23
N THR A 120 -4.63 2.51 -5.14
CA THR A 120 -3.88 1.48 -4.43
C THR A 120 -4.72 0.89 -3.29
N THR A 121 -4.75 -0.44 -3.20
CA THR A 121 -5.33 -1.19 -2.08
C THR A 121 -4.21 -1.93 -1.39
N VAL A 122 -4.00 -1.68 -0.11
CA VAL A 122 -3.02 -2.41 0.71
C VAL A 122 -3.75 -3.38 1.63
N TYR A 123 -3.24 -4.60 1.77
CA TYR A 123 -3.76 -5.61 2.69
C TYR A 123 -2.73 -5.90 3.78
N TRP A 124 -3.18 -5.97 5.02
CA TRP A 124 -2.29 -6.10 6.18
C TRP A 124 -2.82 -7.03 7.25
N THR A 125 -1.90 -7.58 8.04
CA THR A 125 -2.18 -8.34 9.27
C THR A 125 -1.49 -7.63 10.43
N GLY A 126 -2.27 -7.19 11.42
CA GLY A 126 -1.76 -6.34 12.49
C GLY A 126 -1.36 -4.96 11.96
N ASP A 127 -0.07 -4.67 11.93
CA ASP A 127 0.54 -3.45 11.39
C ASP A 127 1.44 -3.74 10.18
N ARG A 128 1.46 -4.98 9.68
CA ARG A 128 2.32 -5.42 8.58
C ARG A 128 1.54 -5.57 7.28
N ILE A 129 1.93 -4.84 6.24
CA ILE A 129 1.48 -5.02 4.86
C ILE A 129 2.00 -6.37 4.36
N ASN A 130 1.11 -7.15 3.75
CA ASN A 130 1.48 -8.41 3.10
C ASN A 130 1.29 -8.34 1.58
N GLU A 131 0.51 -7.38 1.07
CA GLU A 131 0.14 -7.28 -0.33
C GLU A 131 -0.35 -5.86 -0.65
N ALA A 132 -0.12 -5.40 -1.89
CA ALA A 132 -0.64 -4.13 -2.38
C ALA A 132 -0.97 -4.19 -3.89
N ASP A 133 -2.23 -3.91 -4.24
CA ASP A 133 -2.65 -3.83 -5.63
C ASP A 133 -2.82 -2.38 -6.09
N VAL A 134 -2.31 -2.07 -7.29
CA VAL A 134 -2.50 -0.76 -7.94
C VAL A 134 -3.39 -0.93 -9.17
N ARG A 135 -4.50 -0.21 -9.20
CA ARG A 135 -5.37 -0.15 -10.37
C ARG A 135 -5.32 1.23 -10.99
N VAL A 136 -5.16 1.30 -12.30
CA VAL A 136 -5.22 2.54 -13.07
C VAL A 136 -6.49 2.58 -13.91
N ASN A 137 -7.17 3.72 -13.87
CA ASN A 137 -8.42 3.96 -14.56
C ASN A 137 -8.19 4.35 -16.02
N ALA A 138 -7.88 3.35 -16.84
CA ALA A 138 -7.78 3.49 -18.30
C ALA A 138 -9.14 3.57 -19.01
N ALA A 139 -10.26 3.59 -18.26
CA ALA A 139 -11.61 3.74 -18.78
C ALA A 139 -12.02 5.22 -18.89
N ASN A 140 -11.57 6.06 -17.96
CA ASN A 140 -12.00 7.47 -17.86
C ASN A 140 -10.89 8.48 -18.08
N PHE A 141 -9.62 8.06 -18.06
CA PHE A 141 -8.48 8.95 -18.21
C PHE A 141 -7.61 8.56 -19.41
N SER A 142 -7.20 9.57 -20.16
CA SER A 142 -6.10 9.45 -21.12
C SER A 142 -4.79 9.45 -20.35
N LEU A 143 -3.94 8.46 -20.61
CA LEU A 143 -2.65 8.29 -19.95
C LEU A 143 -1.55 8.46 -20.99
N TYR A 144 -0.45 9.11 -20.59
CA TYR A 144 0.72 9.25 -21.45
C TYR A 144 2.00 8.91 -20.69
N SER A 145 2.99 8.42 -21.44
CA SER A 145 4.32 8.06 -20.97
C SER A 145 5.36 8.77 -21.84
N GLY A 146 6.41 9.32 -21.22
CA GLY A 146 7.51 9.99 -21.93
C GLY A 146 7.58 11.50 -21.72
N ASP A 147 8.39 12.17 -22.55
CA ASP A 147 8.70 13.60 -22.54
C ASP A 147 8.09 14.36 -23.74
N GLY A 148 7.36 13.66 -24.61
CA GLY A 148 6.75 14.21 -25.82
C GLY A 148 5.56 15.14 -25.57
N THR A 149 5.19 15.91 -26.59
CA THR A 149 4.19 17.00 -26.59
C THR A 149 2.73 16.61 -26.31
N GLU A 150 2.41 15.35 -26.01
CA GLU A 150 1.08 14.90 -25.56
C GLU A 150 0.71 15.38 -24.14
N ILE A 151 1.61 16.15 -23.53
CA ILE A 151 1.58 16.70 -22.16
C ILE A 151 0.24 17.33 -21.80
N PHE A 152 -0.49 17.98 -22.71
CA PHE A 152 -1.52 18.95 -22.28
C PHE A 152 -2.88 18.39 -21.84
N SER A 153 -3.16 17.09 -22.02
CA SER A 153 -4.51 16.56 -21.67
C SER A 153 -4.53 15.24 -20.91
N GLY A 154 -3.45 14.45 -20.96
CA GLY A 154 -3.38 13.17 -20.26
C GLY A 154 -2.82 13.27 -18.85
N VAL A 155 -2.94 12.16 -18.12
CA VAL A 155 -2.27 11.94 -16.83
C VAL A 155 -0.90 11.32 -17.11
N ASP A 156 0.15 11.93 -16.56
CA ASP A 156 1.52 11.42 -16.67
C ASP A 156 1.67 10.12 -15.88
N VAL A 157 1.98 9.01 -16.58
CA VAL A 157 2.07 7.68 -15.94
C VAL A 157 3.17 7.65 -14.89
N THR A 158 4.33 8.27 -15.12
CA THR A 158 5.40 8.30 -14.10
C THR A 158 4.95 9.04 -12.85
N SER A 159 4.33 10.21 -12.98
CA SER A 159 3.83 10.98 -11.82
C SER A 159 2.74 10.23 -11.06
N LEU A 160 1.82 9.58 -11.78
CA LEU A 160 0.79 8.74 -11.18
C LEU A 160 1.41 7.57 -10.43
N MET A 161 2.37 6.87 -11.03
CA MET A 161 3.02 5.73 -10.40
C MET A 161 3.91 6.12 -9.22
N VAL A 162 4.56 7.28 -9.23
CA VAL A 162 5.30 7.77 -8.04
C VAL A 162 4.34 7.94 -6.86
N HIS A 163 3.13 8.46 -7.10
CA HIS A 163 2.09 8.60 -6.08
C HIS A 163 1.56 7.24 -5.59
N GLU A 164 1.14 6.37 -6.52
CA GLU A 164 0.59 5.05 -6.15
C GLU A 164 1.62 4.17 -5.44
N LEU A 165 2.89 4.23 -5.84
CA LEU A 165 3.98 3.52 -5.15
C LEU A 165 4.20 4.05 -3.73
N GLY A 166 3.94 5.33 -3.46
CA GLY A 166 3.91 5.84 -2.09
C GLY A 166 2.80 5.19 -1.25
N HIS A 167 1.61 5.00 -1.82
CA HIS A 167 0.55 4.24 -1.18
C HIS A 167 0.92 2.76 -0.98
N VAL A 168 1.62 2.15 -1.94
CA VAL A 168 2.15 0.79 -1.79
C VAL A 168 3.06 0.69 -0.57
N LEU A 169 3.88 1.72 -0.29
CA LEU A 169 4.72 1.77 0.91
C LEU A 169 3.95 2.02 2.22
N GLY A 170 2.66 2.32 2.14
CA GLY A 170 1.79 2.61 3.29
C GLY A 170 1.59 4.10 3.58
N LEU A 171 2.11 5.00 2.73
CA LEU A 171 1.88 6.44 2.88
C LEU A 171 0.40 6.77 2.64
N ALA A 172 -0.16 7.57 3.53
CA ALA A 172 -1.44 8.24 3.33
C ALA A 172 -1.24 9.52 2.49
N HIS A 173 -2.33 10.13 2.05
CA HIS A 173 -2.27 11.43 1.40
C HIS A 173 -1.68 12.50 2.32
N ILE A 174 -0.99 13.46 1.71
CA ILE A 174 -0.43 14.65 2.38
C ILE A 174 -1.10 15.88 1.74
N THR A 175 -1.80 16.68 2.54
CA THR A 175 -2.62 17.81 2.04
C THR A 175 -2.07 19.18 2.42
N GLU A 176 -1.11 19.23 3.33
CA GLU A 176 -0.65 20.45 3.99
C GLU A 176 0.57 21.06 3.30
N LYS A 177 1.27 20.27 2.47
CA LYS A 177 2.53 20.64 1.81
C LYS A 177 2.57 20.09 0.39
N PRO A 178 3.34 20.72 -0.53
CA PRO A 178 3.64 20.12 -1.83
C PRO A 178 4.28 18.74 -1.63
N SER A 179 3.68 17.72 -2.24
CA SER A 179 4.02 16.31 -2.02
C SER A 179 3.58 15.49 -3.22
N VAL A 180 4.30 14.41 -3.53
CA VAL A 180 3.83 13.42 -4.52
C VAL A 180 2.55 12.72 -4.06
N MET A 181 2.31 12.67 -2.75
CA MET A 181 1.14 12.09 -2.08
C MET A 181 -0.06 13.05 -1.97
N ALA A 182 -0.04 14.21 -2.65
CA ALA A 182 -1.24 15.04 -2.66
C ALA A 182 -2.37 14.37 -3.48
N VAL A 183 -3.60 14.45 -2.96
CA VAL A 183 -4.81 13.75 -3.45
C VAL A 183 -5.08 13.96 -4.94
N SER A 184 -4.75 15.14 -5.46
CA SER A 184 -4.99 15.51 -6.85
C SER A 184 -3.69 15.57 -7.65
N LEU A 185 -3.74 15.05 -8.88
CA LEU A 185 -2.75 15.24 -9.93
C LEU A 185 -3.47 15.81 -11.15
N ALA A 186 -3.13 17.03 -11.58
CA ALA A 186 -3.76 17.63 -12.75
C ALA A 186 -3.23 16.99 -14.04
N SER A 187 -4.07 16.88 -15.07
CA SER A 187 -3.61 16.51 -16.41
C SER A 187 -2.49 17.45 -16.85
N GLY A 188 -1.44 16.87 -17.45
CA GLY A 188 -0.23 17.59 -17.89
C GLY A 188 0.67 18.16 -16.80
N SER A 189 0.34 17.94 -15.53
CA SER A 189 1.27 18.26 -14.46
C SER A 189 2.29 17.14 -14.28
N LEU A 190 3.57 17.53 -14.12
CA LEU A 190 4.65 16.61 -13.82
C LEU A 190 4.92 16.66 -12.31
N ARG A 191 4.80 15.51 -11.66
CA ARG A 191 5.05 15.29 -10.23
C ARG A 191 5.77 13.96 -10.04
N ARG A 192 6.95 13.85 -10.67
CA ARG A 192 7.74 12.62 -10.79
C ARG A 192 8.78 12.43 -9.68
N VAL A 193 8.91 13.37 -8.73
CA VAL A 193 9.99 13.41 -7.74
C VAL A 193 9.40 13.54 -6.33
N PRO A 194 9.54 12.53 -5.44
CA PRO A 194 9.24 12.64 -4.03
C PRO A 194 9.88 13.88 -3.40
N THR A 195 9.09 14.62 -2.63
CA THR A 195 9.51 15.85 -1.97
C THR A 195 10.08 15.56 -0.58
N LYS A 196 10.66 16.58 0.07
CA LYS A 196 11.20 16.43 1.43
C LYS A 196 10.18 15.88 2.43
N VAL A 197 8.90 16.28 2.34
CA VAL A 197 7.87 15.78 3.29
C VAL A 197 7.57 14.30 3.08
N ASP A 198 7.65 13.81 1.84
CA ASP A 198 7.45 12.39 1.52
C ASP A 198 8.58 11.54 2.13
N LEU A 199 9.80 12.07 2.13
CA LEU A 199 10.97 11.40 2.72
C LEU A 199 10.96 11.43 4.24
N GLU A 200 10.63 12.59 4.83
CA GLU A 200 10.45 12.74 6.27
C GLU A 200 9.38 11.76 6.79
N ALA A 201 8.30 11.57 6.02
CA ALA A 201 7.28 10.57 6.34
C ALA A 201 7.86 9.14 6.34
N LEU A 202 8.54 8.72 5.26
CA LEU A 202 9.13 7.38 5.16
C LEU A 202 10.13 7.07 6.28
N GLN A 203 10.93 8.05 6.71
CA GLN A 203 11.91 7.89 7.81
C GLN A 203 11.27 7.53 9.16
N CYS A 204 9.97 7.76 9.35
CA CYS A 204 9.28 7.34 10.55
C CYS A 204 9.10 5.82 10.66
N GLU A 205 9.31 5.08 9.57
CA GLU A 205 8.99 3.66 9.48
C GLU A 205 10.08 2.82 8.80
N TYR A 206 10.89 3.38 7.90
CA TYR A 206 11.83 2.66 7.03
C TYR A 206 13.29 3.10 7.12
#